data_AF-A0A7D3XNT9-F1
#
_entry.id   AF-A0A7D3XNT9-F1
#
_cell.length_a   1.000
_cell.length_b   1.000
_cell.length_c   1.000
_cell.angle_alpha   90.00
_cell.angle_beta   90.00
_cell.angle_gamma   90.00
#
_symmetry.space_group_name_H-M   'P 1'
#
loop_
_entity.id
_entity.type
_entity.pdbx_description
1 polymer ?
#
loop_
_entity_poly.entity_id
_entity_poly.type
_entity_poly.pdbx_seq_one_letter_code
_entity_poly.pdbx_strand_id
1 'polypeptide(L)'
;MRVFPHGNVVNFNASVREMTPPELERLLKKVMGESNSILTGAIHMDRGEVYVYGKVEDVSLNTSENAFIMTARTEEEQIHSSRFSLDDLWVSHEMYFDIEDPSSGVVRYPVFYVTFNQRGETEEEEVTLFFADDTRVSNPLDCVVEFWNQAGDVGKETQFISPGCSVSTDFKSKMNRE
;
A
#
# COMPACT_ATOMS: atom_id res chain seq x y z
N MET A 1 19.37 -2.95 2.23
CA MET A 1 17.97 -2.90 2.66
C MET A 1 17.22 -2.06 1.64
N ARG A 2 16.24 -2.64 0.94
CA ARG A 2 15.41 -1.89 -0.01
C ARG A 2 14.43 -1.02 0.77
N VAL A 3 14.27 0.22 0.33
CA VAL A 3 13.27 1.17 0.83
C VAL A 3 12.39 1.57 -0.34
N PHE A 4 11.14 1.87 -0.05
CA PHE A 4 10.16 2.38 -1.01
C PHE A 4 9.35 3.51 -0.38
N PRO A 5 8.72 4.37 -1.20
CA PRO A 5 7.77 5.34 -0.71
C PRO A 5 6.54 4.69 -0.08
N HIS A 6 6.20 5.18 1.10
CA HIS A 6 4.89 5.00 1.69
C HIS A 6 4.20 6.36 1.80
N GLY A 7 3.09 6.53 1.09
CA GLY A 7 2.25 7.71 1.20
C GLY A 7 1.15 7.53 2.24
N ASN A 8 0.87 8.58 2.99
CA ASN A 8 -0.25 8.67 3.91
C ASN A 8 -1.09 9.88 3.52
N VAL A 9 -2.39 9.68 3.28
CA VAL A 9 -3.34 10.73 2.91
C VAL A 9 -4.44 10.79 3.95
N VAL A 10 -4.62 11.95 4.60
CA VAL A 10 -5.67 12.16 5.59
C VAL A 10 -6.45 13.42 5.22
N ASN A 11 -7.73 13.25 4.87
CA ASN A 11 -8.60 14.37 4.49
C ASN A 11 -7.90 15.33 3.50
N PHE A 12 -7.41 14.77 2.37
CA PHE A 12 -6.68 15.48 1.30
C PHE A 12 -5.27 16.00 1.64
N ASN A 13 -4.78 15.80 2.86
CA ASN A 13 -3.40 16.14 3.22
C ASN A 13 -2.52 14.91 3.04
N ALA A 14 -1.53 15.00 2.16
CA ALA A 14 -0.62 13.92 1.85
C ALA A 14 0.76 14.12 2.50
N SER A 15 1.35 13.03 2.98
CA SER A 15 2.76 12.95 3.38
C SER A 15 3.37 11.66 2.82
N VAL A 16 4.66 11.69 2.52
CA VAL A 16 5.39 10.52 1.99
C VAL A 16 6.62 10.28 2.85
N ARG A 17 6.89 9.02 3.19
CA ARG A 17 8.06 8.61 3.98
C ARG A 17 8.71 7.36 3.42
N GLU A 18 9.96 7.14 3.82
CA GLU A 18 10.64 5.86 3.59
C GLU A 18 9.96 4.75 4.41
N MET A 19 9.82 3.58 3.78
CA MET A 19 9.35 2.37 4.41
C MET A 19 10.11 1.16 3.88
N THR A 20 10.33 0.18 4.76
CA THR A 20 10.94 -1.12 4.46
C THR A 20 9.87 -2.21 4.35
N PRO A 21 10.16 -3.35 3.68
CA PRO A 21 9.18 -4.44 3.58
C PRO A 21 8.66 -4.95 4.94
N PRO A 22 9.51 -5.17 5.98
CA PRO A 22 9.02 -5.58 7.30
C PRO A 22 8.10 -4.54 7.97
N GLU A 23 8.30 -3.25 7.71
CA GLU A 23 7.42 -2.21 8.23
C GLU A 23 6.04 -2.24 7.56
N LEU A 24 5.99 -2.52 6.25
CA LEU A 24 4.73 -2.71 5.52
C LEU A 24 3.98 -3.95 6.00
N GLU A 25 4.68 -5.08 6.17
CA GLU A 25 4.05 -6.29 6.71
C GLU A 25 3.42 -6.03 8.09
N ARG A 26 4.16 -5.36 8.97
CA ARG A 26 3.65 -4.99 10.30
C ARG A 26 2.44 -4.07 10.21
N LEU A 27 2.43 -3.13 9.26
CA LEU A 27 1.30 -2.23 9.04
C LEU A 27 0.06 -3.00 8.59
N LEU A 28 0.18 -3.85 7.57
CA LEU A 28 -0.93 -4.65 7.04
C LEU A 28 -1.47 -5.63 8.09
N LYS A 29 -0.58 -6.32 8.83
CA LYS A 29 -0.99 -7.22 9.92
C LYS A 29 -1.69 -6.48 11.06
N LYS A 30 -1.26 -5.26 11.37
CA LYS A 30 -1.95 -4.43 12.38
C LYS A 30 -3.38 -4.12 11.91
N VAL A 31 -3.56 -3.71 10.67
CA VAL A 31 -4.88 -3.39 10.09
C VAL A 31 -5.78 -4.61 10.10
N MET A 32 -5.27 -5.75 9.65
CA MET A 32 -6.00 -7.02 9.68
C MET A 32 -6.36 -7.47 11.10
N GLY A 33 -5.58 -7.09 12.12
CA GLY A 33 -5.88 -7.39 13.52
C GLY A 33 -6.85 -6.39 14.19
N GLU A 34 -6.97 -5.18 13.66
CA GLU A 34 -7.89 -4.14 14.18
C GLU A 34 -9.29 -4.22 13.55
N SER A 35 -9.39 -4.75 12.32
CA SER A 35 -10.64 -4.94 11.60
C SER A 35 -11.12 -6.38 11.68
N ASN A 36 -12.44 -6.57 11.72
CA ASN A 36 -13.04 -7.91 11.76
C ASN A 36 -12.90 -8.66 10.43
N SER A 37 -12.88 -7.92 9.33
CA SER A 37 -12.89 -8.47 7.98
C SER A 37 -12.37 -7.42 7.00
N ILE A 38 -11.40 -7.81 6.18
CA ILE A 38 -10.73 -6.95 5.21
C ILE A 38 -11.01 -7.50 3.81
N LEU A 39 -11.67 -6.72 2.97
CA LEU A 39 -11.82 -6.96 1.54
C LEU A 39 -10.51 -6.62 0.82
N THR A 40 -10.14 -7.46 -0.14
CA THR A 40 -8.99 -7.20 -1.02
C THR A 40 -9.30 -7.55 -2.47
N GLY A 41 -8.47 -7.02 -3.35
CA GLY A 41 -8.62 -7.10 -4.77
C GLY A 41 -7.52 -6.32 -5.49
N ALA A 42 -7.65 -6.19 -6.80
CA ALA A 42 -6.75 -5.40 -7.62
C ALA A 42 -7.50 -4.32 -8.41
N ILE A 43 -6.85 -3.17 -8.56
CA ILE A 43 -7.28 -2.07 -9.42
C ILE A 43 -6.37 -2.06 -10.65
N HIS A 44 -6.99 -2.15 -11.83
CA HIS A 44 -6.34 -2.02 -13.14
C HIS A 44 -6.89 -0.76 -13.82
N MET A 45 -6.22 0.36 -13.61
CA MET A 45 -6.68 1.68 -14.08
C MET A 45 -6.63 1.83 -15.59
N ASP A 46 -5.65 1.19 -16.23
CA ASP A 46 -5.51 1.11 -17.68
C ASP A 46 -6.74 0.49 -18.35
N ARG A 47 -7.40 -0.43 -17.63
CA ARG A 47 -8.61 -1.13 -18.09
C ARG A 47 -9.90 -0.56 -17.49
N GLY A 48 -9.79 0.30 -16.48
CA GLY A 48 -10.95 0.78 -15.72
C GLY A 48 -11.66 -0.34 -14.95
N GLU A 49 -10.91 -1.35 -14.50
CA GLU A 49 -11.44 -2.57 -13.88
C GLU A 49 -11.01 -2.69 -12.42
N VAL A 50 -11.92 -3.18 -11.58
CA VAL A 50 -11.64 -3.57 -10.20
C VAL A 50 -12.02 -5.04 -10.05
N TYR A 51 -11.04 -5.84 -9.65
CA TYR A 51 -11.20 -7.26 -9.37
C TYR A 51 -11.26 -7.46 -7.86
N VAL A 52 -12.27 -8.17 -7.38
CA VAL A 52 -12.40 -8.49 -5.95
C VAL A 52 -11.99 -9.94 -5.74
N TYR A 53 -11.02 -10.18 -4.86
CA TYR A 53 -10.51 -11.51 -4.55
C TYR A 53 -11.15 -12.13 -3.31
N GLY A 54 -11.86 -11.31 -2.52
CA GLY A 54 -12.56 -11.73 -1.31
C GLY A 54 -11.91 -11.18 -0.05
N LYS A 55 -12.07 -11.92 1.06
CA LYS A 55 -11.59 -11.52 2.37
C LYS A 55 -10.17 -12.00 2.60
N VAL A 56 -9.29 -11.11 3.05
CA VAL A 56 -7.88 -11.43 3.31
C VAL A 56 -7.80 -12.42 4.47
N GLU A 57 -7.09 -13.53 4.26
CA GLU A 57 -6.74 -14.49 5.32
C GLU A 57 -5.32 -14.25 5.84
N ASP A 58 -4.38 -13.98 4.94
CA ASP A 58 -2.98 -13.76 5.30
C ASP A 58 -2.28 -12.81 4.32
N VAL A 59 -1.32 -12.06 4.87
CA VAL A 59 -0.34 -11.30 4.10
C VAL A 59 1.03 -11.54 4.71
N SER A 60 1.98 -11.97 3.88
CA SER A 60 3.33 -12.32 4.27
C SER A 60 4.35 -11.71 3.32
N LEU A 61 5.40 -11.12 3.89
CA LEU A 61 6.52 -10.57 3.13
C LEU A 61 7.79 -11.37 3.47
N ASN A 62 8.23 -12.21 2.53
CA ASN A 62 9.43 -13.00 2.67
C ASN A 62 10.61 -12.30 1.99
N THR A 63 11.40 -11.57 2.78
CA THR A 63 12.58 -10.85 2.26
C THR A 63 13.68 -11.77 1.74
N SER A 64 13.80 -13.01 2.26
CA SER A 64 14.78 -13.98 1.76
C SER A 64 14.41 -14.55 0.40
N GLU A 65 13.12 -14.70 0.12
CA GLU A 65 12.60 -15.18 -1.18
C GLU A 65 12.17 -14.03 -2.10
N ASN A 66 12.38 -12.78 -1.69
CA ASN A 66 11.98 -11.59 -2.44
C ASN A 66 10.48 -11.59 -2.81
N ALA A 67 9.61 -11.97 -1.89
CA ALA A 67 8.19 -12.22 -2.19
C ALA A 67 7.23 -11.50 -1.26
N PHE A 68 6.20 -10.89 -1.85
CA PHE A 68 4.96 -10.51 -1.20
C PHE A 68 3.91 -11.58 -1.55
N ILE A 69 3.26 -12.14 -0.53
CA ILE A 69 2.24 -13.17 -0.68
C ILE A 69 0.98 -12.67 0.01
N MET A 70 -0.13 -12.70 -0.71
CA MET A 70 -1.46 -12.43 -0.16
C MET A 70 -2.36 -13.61 -0.47
N THR A 71 -3.16 -14.00 0.51
CA THR A 71 -4.18 -15.04 0.38
C THR A 71 -5.52 -14.46 0.80
N ALA A 72 -6.53 -14.68 -0.04
CA ALA A 72 -7.90 -14.24 0.19
C ALA A 72 -8.89 -15.38 -0.08
N ARG A 73 -10.07 -15.27 0.51
CA ARG A 73 -11.16 -16.23 0.36
C ARG A 73 -12.46 -15.54 -0.05
N THR A 74 -13.11 -16.03 -1.09
CA THR A 74 -14.43 -15.55 -1.52
C THR A 74 -15.55 -16.10 -0.64
N GLU A 75 -16.77 -15.55 -0.76
CA GLU A 75 -17.95 -16.09 -0.05
C GLU A 75 -18.30 -17.52 -0.48
N GLU A 76 -17.89 -17.93 -1.68
CA GLU A 76 -18.04 -19.30 -2.19
C GLU A 76 -16.92 -20.24 -1.74
N GLU A 77 -16.13 -19.84 -0.73
CA GLU A 77 -15.01 -20.61 -0.17
C GLU A 77 -13.87 -20.89 -1.17
N GLN A 78 -13.78 -20.11 -2.24
CA GLN A 78 -12.66 -20.20 -3.20
C GLN A 78 -11.47 -19.41 -2.68
N ILE A 79 -10.29 -20.03 -2.70
CA ILE A 79 -9.04 -19.41 -2.26
C ILE A 79 -8.35 -18.77 -3.45
N HIS A 80 -8.08 -17.47 -3.34
CA HIS A 80 -7.22 -16.73 -4.24
C HIS A 80 -5.87 -16.50 -3.55
N SER A 81 -4.77 -16.77 -4.25
CA SER A 81 -3.43 -16.46 -3.77
C SER A 81 -2.67 -15.71 -4.84
N SER A 82 -2.13 -14.55 -4.46
CA SER A 82 -1.28 -13.75 -5.33
C SER A 82 0.14 -13.73 -4.77
N ARG A 83 1.13 -13.80 -5.66
CA ARG A 83 2.56 -13.67 -5.30
C ARG A 83 3.19 -12.61 -6.20
N PHE A 84 3.79 -11.61 -5.58
CA PHE A 84 4.50 -10.52 -6.25
C PHE A 84 5.95 -10.50 -5.79
N SER A 85 6.84 -10.03 -6.66
CA SER A 85 8.22 -9.77 -6.27
C SER A 85 8.27 -8.53 -5.37
N LEU A 86 9.03 -8.57 -4.28
CA LEU A 86 9.34 -7.33 -3.54
C LEU A 86 10.22 -6.40 -4.37
N ASP A 87 10.89 -6.93 -5.41
CA ASP A 87 11.62 -6.08 -6.33
C ASP A 87 10.73 -5.26 -7.28
N ASP A 88 9.49 -5.68 -7.44
CA ASP A 88 8.49 -4.99 -8.24
C ASP A 88 7.66 -4.02 -7.38
N LEU A 89 7.78 -4.09 -6.04
CA LEU A 89 7.09 -3.17 -5.13
C LEU A 89 7.56 -1.74 -5.39
N TRP A 90 6.63 -0.90 -5.84
CA TRP A 90 6.90 0.48 -6.20
C TRP A 90 6.53 1.44 -5.07
N VAL A 91 5.28 1.38 -4.61
CA VAL A 91 4.75 2.29 -3.59
C VAL A 91 3.67 1.60 -2.78
N SER A 92 3.51 1.99 -1.51
CA SER A 92 2.33 1.66 -0.72
C SER A 92 1.65 2.91 -0.20
N HIS A 93 0.33 2.84 -0.04
CA HIS A 93 -0.48 3.95 0.45
C HIS A 93 -1.38 3.53 1.59
N GLU A 94 -1.62 4.49 2.45
CA GLU A 94 -2.68 4.46 3.43
C GLU A 94 -3.48 5.74 3.29
N MET A 95 -4.78 5.61 3.01
CA MET A 95 -5.67 6.74 2.76
C MET A 95 -6.82 6.71 3.76
N TYR A 96 -7.09 7.85 4.37
CA TYR A 96 -8.16 8.05 5.34
C TYR A 96 -9.01 9.25 4.94
N PHE A 97 -10.30 9.02 4.78
CA PHE A 97 -11.28 10.09 4.68
C PHE A 97 -12.41 9.88 5.68
N ASP A 98 -12.96 10.99 6.16
CA ASP A 98 -14.18 10.97 6.95
C ASP A 98 -15.38 10.86 5.98
N ILE A 99 -16.10 9.73 6.02
CA ILE A 99 -17.20 9.40 5.12
C ILE A 99 -18.52 9.53 5.85
N GLU A 100 -19.48 10.23 5.25
CA GLU A 100 -20.87 10.25 5.74
C GLU A 100 -21.59 9.00 5.25
N ASP A 101 -21.72 8.00 6.13
CA ASP A 101 -22.40 6.75 5.85
C ASP A 101 -23.85 6.77 6.41
N PRO A 102 -24.87 6.40 5.62
CA PRO A 102 -26.26 6.44 6.07
C PRO A 102 -26.56 5.54 7.28
N SER A 103 -25.80 4.46 7.48
CA SER A 103 -26.01 3.49 8.56
C SER A 103 -25.22 3.82 9.82
N SER A 104 -24.04 4.43 9.67
CA SER A 104 -23.05 4.59 10.73
C SER A 104 -22.70 6.05 11.06
N GLY A 105 -23.25 7.01 10.32
CA GLY A 105 -22.92 8.43 10.45
C GLY A 105 -21.55 8.75 9.86
N VAL A 106 -20.85 9.74 10.42
CA VAL A 106 -19.50 10.10 9.94
C VAL A 106 -18.47 9.11 10.49
N VAL A 107 -17.80 8.39 9.59
CA VAL A 107 -16.82 7.36 9.93
C VAL A 107 -15.49 7.63 9.23
N ARG A 108 -14.39 7.53 9.97
CA ARG A 108 -13.05 7.54 9.38
C ARG A 108 -12.75 6.19 8.74
N TYR A 109 -12.68 6.17 7.42
CA TYR A 109 -12.52 4.94 6.65
C TYR A 109 -11.10 4.83 6.06
N PRO A 110 -10.27 3.87 6.53
CA PRO A 110 -8.99 3.57 5.90
C PRO A 110 -9.13 2.69 4.66
N VAL A 111 -8.33 2.99 3.63
CA VAL A 111 -8.01 2.05 2.56
C VAL A 111 -6.49 2.00 2.39
N PHE A 112 -5.94 0.80 2.28
CA PHE A 112 -4.52 0.60 2.00
C PHE A 112 -4.34 0.13 0.57
N TYR A 113 -3.32 0.65 -0.10
CA TYR A 113 -2.95 0.24 -1.45
C TYR A 113 -1.50 -0.21 -1.48
N VAL A 114 -1.21 -1.21 -2.31
CA VAL A 114 0.14 -1.70 -2.56
C VAL A 114 0.31 -1.88 -4.06
N THR A 115 1.18 -1.08 -4.67
CA THR A 115 1.37 -1.04 -6.11
C THR A 115 2.70 -1.70 -6.49
N PHE A 116 2.62 -2.59 -7.48
CA PHE A 116 3.74 -3.29 -8.07
C PHE A 116 3.88 -2.95 -9.55
N ASN A 117 5.11 -2.79 -10.02
CA ASN A 117 5.44 -2.65 -11.44
C ASN A 117 5.80 -4.04 -11.98
N GLN A 118 4.82 -4.75 -12.54
CA GLN A 118 5.08 -6.03 -13.17
C GLN A 118 5.69 -5.81 -14.56
N ARG A 119 6.79 -6.49 -14.85
CA ARG A 119 7.30 -6.54 -16.23
C ARG A 119 6.53 -7.60 -17.00
N GLY A 120 5.58 -7.17 -17.84
CA GLY A 120 4.98 -8.02 -18.87
C GLY A 120 5.97 -8.30 -20.00
N GLU A 121 5.60 -9.20 -20.92
CA GLU A 121 6.44 -9.56 -22.08
C GLU A 121 6.63 -8.40 -23.07
N THR A 122 5.75 -7.39 -23.03
CA THR A 122 5.77 -6.26 -23.99
C THR A 122 5.73 -4.88 -23.35
N GLU A 123 5.15 -4.69 -22.15
CA GLU A 123 5.07 -3.41 -21.44
C GLU A 123 5.12 -3.61 -19.91
N GLU A 124 5.49 -2.58 -19.15
CA GLU A 124 5.35 -2.55 -17.69
C GLU A 124 3.85 -2.39 -17.34
N GLU A 125 3.29 -3.36 -16.63
CA GLU A 125 1.90 -3.34 -16.16
C GLU A 125 1.89 -3.03 -14.65
N GLU A 126 1.18 -1.97 -14.27
CA GLU A 126 0.98 -1.62 -12.86
C GLU A 126 -0.18 -2.44 -12.28
N VAL A 127 0.10 -3.17 -11.20
CA VAL A 127 -0.93 -3.85 -10.42
C VAL A 127 -1.02 -3.21 -9.05
N THR A 128 -2.18 -2.65 -8.72
CA THR A 128 -2.43 -2.08 -7.39
C THR A 128 -3.39 -2.97 -6.62
N LEU A 129 -2.90 -3.59 -5.55
CA LEU A 129 -3.76 -4.28 -4.58
C LEU A 129 -4.39 -3.26 -3.63
N PHE A 130 -5.65 -3.49 -3.25
CA PHE A 130 -6.31 -2.73 -2.18
C PHE A 130 -6.63 -3.62 -0.97
N PHE A 131 -6.74 -3.00 0.21
CA PHE A 131 -7.16 -3.62 1.47
C PHE A 131 -8.07 -2.64 2.20
N ALA A 132 -9.33 -3.03 2.41
CA ALA A 132 -10.35 -2.14 2.97
C ALA A 132 -11.28 -2.90 3.92
N ASP A 133 -11.71 -2.28 5.02
CA ASP A 133 -12.65 -2.89 5.97
C ASP A 133 -14.03 -3.04 5.32
N ASP A 134 -14.56 -4.27 5.22
CA ASP A 134 -15.84 -4.53 4.54
C ASP A 134 -17.07 -4.30 5.43
N THR A 135 -16.87 -3.97 6.70
CA THR A 135 -17.95 -3.82 7.69
C THR A 135 -18.15 -2.39 8.16
N ARG A 136 -17.19 -1.49 7.93
CA ARG A 136 -17.18 -0.15 8.50
C ARG A 136 -18.05 0.87 7.75
N VAL A 137 -18.34 0.65 6.47
CA VAL A 137 -19.20 1.51 5.63
C VAL A 137 -20.11 0.64 4.75
N SER A 138 -21.20 1.22 4.26
CA SER A 138 -22.21 0.51 3.45
C SER A 138 -21.68 0.11 2.07
N ASN A 139 -20.81 0.93 1.47
CA ASN A 139 -20.27 0.73 0.12
C ASN A 139 -18.73 0.84 0.15
N PRO A 140 -18.02 -0.19 0.62
CA PRO A 140 -16.56 -0.15 0.76
C PRO A 140 -15.84 -0.02 -0.59
N LEU A 141 -16.35 -0.65 -1.65
CA LEU A 141 -15.74 -0.60 -2.98
C LEU A 141 -15.83 0.79 -3.62
N ASP A 142 -16.92 1.52 -3.42
CA ASP A 142 -17.04 2.91 -3.89
C ASP A 142 -15.94 3.78 -3.25
N CYS A 143 -15.71 3.60 -1.94
CA CYS A 143 -14.64 4.30 -1.24
C CYS A 143 -13.25 3.93 -1.79
N VAL A 144 -13.00 2.65 -2.05
CA VAL A 144 -11.73 2.17 -2.63
C VAL A 144 -11.44 2.85 -3.97
N VAL A 145 -12.43 2.97 -4.86
CA VAL A 145 -12.25 3.59 -6.17
C VAL A 145 -12.11 5.10 -6.06
N GLU A 146 -12.98 5.75 -5.28
CA GLU A 146 -12.97 7.20 -5.13
C GLU A 146 -11.68 7.71 -4.47
N PHE A 147 -11.18 7.01 -3.44
CA PHE A 147 -9.93 7.42 -2.78
C PHE A 147 -8.76 7.31 -3.73
N TRP A 148 -8.70 6.23 -4.51
CA TRP A 148 -7.67 6.04 -5.53
C TRP A 148 -7.71 7.12 -6.60
N ASN A 149 -8.90 7.49 -7.10
CA ASN A 149 -9.05 8.57 -8.09
C ASN A 149 -8.58 9.94 -7.55
N GLN A 150 -8.68 10.17 -6.24
CA GLN A 150 -8.29 11.44 -5.64
C GLN A 150 -6.79 11.56 -5.38
N ALA A 151 -6.12 10.46 -5.00
CA ALA A 151 -4.73 10.53 -4.57
C ALA A 151 -3.96 9.19 -4.66
N GLY A 152 -4.34 8.30 -5.59
CA GLY A 152 -3.63 7.04 -5.86
C GLY A 152 -2.20 7.22 -6.35
N ASP A 153 -1.88 8.38 -6.95
CA ASP A 153 -0.55 8.72 -7.45
C ASP A 153 0.35 9.43 -6.43
N VAL A 154 -0.09 9.59 -5.18
CA VAL A 154 0.78 10.10 -4.10
C VAL A 154 2.04 9.21 -4.02
N GLY A 155 3.19 9.78 -3.63
CA GLY A 155 4.41 8.99 -3.41
C GLY A 155 5.10 8.39 -4.66
N LYS A 156 4.41 8.22 -5.79
CA LYS A 156 4.96 7.63 -7.03
C LYS A 156 6.16 8.42 -7.58
N GLU A 157 6.11 9.74 -7.49
CA GLU A 157 7.18 10.65 -7.95
C GLU A 157 8.32 10.82 -6.92
N THR A 158 8.21 10.21 -5.73
CA THR A 158 9.20 10.39 -4.67
C THR A 158 10.33 9.37 -4.79
N GLN A 159 11.53 9.86 -5.07
CA GLN A 159 12.74 9.05 -5.05
C GLN A 159 13.50 9.28 -3.75
N PHE A 160 13.60 8.22 -2.93
CA PHE A 160 14.49 8.21 -1.78
C PHE A 160 15.90 7.87 -2.24
N ILE A 161 16.64 8.89 -2.65
CA ILE A 161 18.08 8.78 -2.85
C ILE A 161 18.66 8.55 -1.47
N SER A 162 19.11 7.33 -1.15
CA SER A 162 19.87 7.07 0.07
C SER A 162 21.19 7.81 -0.04
N PRO A 163 21.36 9.01 0.56
CA PRO A 163 22.67 9.61 0.58
C PRO A 163 23.33 8.88 1.73
N GLY A 164 24.08 7.82 1.44
CA GLY A 164 24.98 7.22 2.42
C GLY A 164 25.65 8.38 3.14
N CYS A 165 25.42 8.47 4.44
CA CYS A 165 25.75 9.63 5.27
C CYS A 165 27.28 9.83 5.21
N SER A 166 27.74 10.46 4.16
CA SER A 166 29.12 10.79 3.94
C SER A 166 29.28 12.10 4.65
N VAL A 167 29.68 12.00 5.91
CA VAL A 167 30.44 13.04 6.58
C VAL A 167 31.41 13.58 5.52
N SER A 168 31.20 14.83 5.08
CA SER A 168 32.07 15.43 4.07
C SER A 168 33.52 15.18 4.49
N THR A 169 34.41 14.84 3.58
CA THR A 169 35.84 14.61 3.91
C THR A 169 36.45 15.79 4.68
N ASP A 170 35.85 16.98 4.58
CA ASP A 170 36.21 18.21 5.29
C ASP A 170 35.59 18.39 6.69
N PHE A 171 34.81 17.44 7.18
CA PHE A 171 34.21 17.55 8.52
C PHE A 171 35.30 17.51 9.60
N LYS A 172 36.31 16.65 9.43
CA LYS A 172 37.47 16.60 10.34
C LYS A 172 38.35 17.86 10.25
N SER A 173 38.47 18.48 9.07
CA SER A 173 39.27 19.69 8.91
C SER A 173 38.60 20.92 9.53
N LYS A 174 37.26 20.92 9.64
CA LYS A 174 36.49 21.97 10.32
C LYS A 174 36.45 21.86 11.84
N MET A 175 36.66 20.68 12.43
CA MET A 175 36.72 20.53 13.90
C MET A 175 38.08 20.86 14.53
N ASN A 176 39.15 20.95 13.73
CA ASN A 176 40.51 21.26 14.24
C ASN A 176 40.86 22.77 14.13
N ARG A 177 39.87 23.64 13.96
CA ARG A 177 40.03 25.11 14.06
C ARG A 177 39.37 25.60 15.35
N GLU A 178 39.99 25.29 16.47
CA GLU A 178 39.88 26.04 17.73
C GLU A 178 41.30 26.34 18.24
#